data_AF-A0A1C5QNM0-F1
#
_entry.id   AF-A0A1C5QNM0-F1
#
_cell.length_a   1.000
_cell.length_b   1.000
_cell.length_c   1.000
_cell.angle_alpha   90.00
_cell.angle_beta   90.00
_cell.angle_gamma   90.00
#
_symmetry.space_group_name_H-M   'P 1'
#
loop_
_entity.id
_entity.type
_entity.pdbx_description
1 polymer ?
#
loop_
_entity_poly.entity_id
_entity_poly.type
_entity_poly.pdbx_seq_one_letter_code
_entity_poly.pdbx_strand_id
1 'polypeptide(L)'
;MPRQRITKEMVVEAAFSLAREGGMEKVLVKNIAERIGCSVQPVYCYCRNMDGLRADVVEYTGKFIQEYISERIDSSCLFESVGRAHALLAKEEPHLYRLYFLRKRKRAHSLEEIYQEETNPKVLEDITQKLGMEEDRAKKLHKHMMIYNIGLSFILACLGEETNTEEMKIMANEAYEAFQAKFMEMEAAKR
;
A
#
# COMPACT_ATOMS: atom_id res chain seq x y z
N MET A 1 -24.43 -31.42 15.00
CA MET A 1 -24.18 -30.26 14.11
C MET A 1 -23.01 -30.60 13.20
N PRO A 2 -23.07 -30.34 11.88
CA PRO A 2 -21.93 -30.57 11.01
C PRO A 2 -20.81 -29.59 11.40
N ARG A 3 -19.60 -30.10 11.65
CA ARG A 3 -18.42 -29.25 11.89
C ARG A 3 -18.11 -28.54 10.57
N GLN A 4 -18.26 -27.22 10.54
CA GLN A 4 -17.80 -26.42 9.40
C GLN A 4 -16.32 -26.70 9.19
N ARG A 5 -15.95 -27.05 7.94
CA ARG A 5 -14.57 -27.39 7.61
C ARG A 5 -13.77 -26.08 7.54
N ILE A 6 -12.90 -25.87 8.51
CA ILE A 6 -11.96 -24.73 8.50
C ILE A 6 -11.08 -24.84 7.26
N THR A 7 -10.89 -23.73 6.55
CA THR A 7 -10.01 -23.62 5.37
C THR A 7 -8.83 -22.68 5.65
N LYS A 8 -7.85 -22.65 4.74
CA LYS A 8 -6.72 -21.73 4.82
C LYS A 8 -7.19 -20.28 4.71
N GLU A 9 -8.15 -20.01 3.84
CA GLU A 9 -8.68 -18.67 3.57
C GLU A 9 -9.33 -18.09 4.82
N MET A 10 -10.15 -18.88 5.54
CA MET A 10 -10.75 -18.46 6.81
C MET A 10 -9.69 -18.09 7.86
N VAL A 11 -8.57 -18.83 7.90
CA VAL A 11 -7.45 -18.56 8.81
C VAL A 11 -6.74 -17.26 8.43
N VAL A 12 -6.48 -17.03 7.14
CA VAL A 12 -5.84 -15.80 6.64
C VAL A 12 -6.74 -14.59 6.85
N GLU A 13 -8.04 -14.69 6.60
CA GLU A 13 -9.02 -13.62 6.80
C GLU A 13 -9.17 -13.23 8.28
N ALA A 14 -9.21 -14.23 9.17
CA ALA A 14 -9.22 -13.98 10.61
C ALA A 14 -7.91 -13.32 11.07
N ALA A 15 -6.77 -13.78 10.56
CA ALA A 15 -5.47 -13.19 10.84
C ALA A 15 -5.34 -11.75 10.30
N PHE A 16 -5.84 -11.49 9.08
CA PHE A 16 -5.93 -10.15 8.50
C PHE A 16 -6.77 -9.22 9.38
N SER A 17 -7.95 -9.67 9.82
CA SER A 17 -8.83 -8.87 10.69
C SER A 17 -8.14 -8.50 12.01
N LEU A 18 -7.44 -9.45 12.64
CA LEU A 18 -6.67 -9.19 13.85
C LEU A 18 -5.49 -8.24 13.58
N ALA A 19 -4.81 -8.38 12.43
CA ALA A 19 -3.75 -7.48 12.02
C ALA A 19 -4.25 -6.05 11.77
N ARG A 20 -5.47 -5.90 11.26
CA ARG A 20 -6.14 -4.61 11.09
C ARG A 20 -6.42 -3.93 12.43
N GLU A 21 -6.98 -4.68 13.38
CA GLU A 21 -7.40 -4.18 14.69
C GLU A 21 -6.23 -3.78 15.62
N GLY A 22 -5.08 -4.45 15.51
CA GLY A 22 -3.97 -4.17 16.43
C GLY A 22 -2.60 -4.66 15.97
N GLY A 23 -2.42 -4.83 14.66
CA GLY A 23 -1.16 -5.26 14.08
C GLY A 23 -0.89 -6.76 14.26
N MET A 24 0.25 -7.18 13.70
CA MET A 24 0.66 -8.60 13.71
C MET A 24 0.86 -9.16 15.13
N GLU A 25 0.99 -8.31 16.15
CA GLU A 25 1.06 -8.72 17.56
C GLU A 25 -0.24 -9.37 18.06
N LYS A 26 -1.39 -8.98 17.49
CA LYS A 26 -2.69 -9.59 17.79
C LYS A 26 -2.90 -10.90 17.03
N VAL A 27 -2.07 -11.21 16.04
CA VAL A 27 -2.18 -12.41 15.20
C VAL A 27 -1.54 -13.60 15.91
N LEU A 28 -2.24 -14.12 16.90
CA LEU A 28 -1.86 -15.31 17.67
C LEU A 28 -2.79 -16.46 17.33
N VAL A 29 -2.28 -17.69 17.32
CA VAL A 29 -3.06 -18.90 17.01
C VAL A 29 -4.34 -18.99 17.83
N LYS A 30 -4.28 -18.65 19.13
CA LYS A 30 -5.45 -18.62 20.01
C LYS A 30 -6.50 -17.59 19.58
N ASN A 31 -6.07 -16.38 19.23
CA ASN A 31 -6.96 -15.29 18.82
C ASN A 31 -7.61 -15.61 17.47
N ILE A 32 -6.88 -16.26 16.56
CA ILE A 32 -7.40 -16.73 15.28
C ILE A 32 -8.46 -17.81 15.51
N ALA A 33 -8.17 -18.79 16.36
CA ALA A 33 -9.10 -19.87 16.68
C ALA A 33 -10.38 -19.35 17.34
N GLU A 34 -10.25 -18.43 18.29
CA GLU A 34 -11.37 -17.73 18.94
C GLU A 34 -12.24 -16.99 17.93
N ARG A 35 -11.62 -16.21 17.01
CA ARG A 35 -12.35 -15.46 15.97
C ARG A 35 -13.11 -16.37 15.02
N ILE A 36 -12.54 -17.52 14.69
CA ILE A 36 -13.18 -18.53 13.81
C ILE A 36 -14.25 -19.34 14.58
N GLY A 37 -14.18 -19.38 15.91
CA GLY A 37 -15.03 -20.25 16.74
C GLY A 37 -14.61 -21.72 16.67
N CYS A 38 -13.31 -22.00 16.58
CA CYS A 38 -12.75 -23.35 16.53
C CYS A 38 -11.68 -23.58 17.60
N SER A 39 -11.19 -24.81 17.73
CA SER A 39 -10.01 -25.08 18.55
C SER A 39 -8.73 -24.60 17.84
N VAL A 40 -7.60 -24.56 18.55
CA VAL A 40 -6.32 -24.17 17.95
C VAL A 40 -5.78 -25.20 16.94
N GLN A 41 -6.25 -26.45 16.99
CA GLN A 41 -5.72 -27.55 16.18
C GLN A 41 -5.92 -27.34 14.66
N PRO A 42 -7.12 -26.98 14.15
CA PRO A 42 -7.29 -26.61 12.75
C PRO A 42 -6.40 -25.47 12.27
N VAL A 43 -6.11 -24.47 13.12
CA VAL A 43 -5.24 -23.35 12.76
C VAL A 43 -3.81 -23.84 12.52
N TYR A 44 -3.28 -24.70 13.40
CA TYR A 44 -1.96 -25.30 13.20
C TYR A 44 -1.85 -26.16 11.93
N CYS A 45 -2.93 -26.81 11.51
CA CYS A 45 -2.93 -27.60 10.27
C CYS A 45 -2.70 -26.74 9.01
N TYR A 46 -3.16 -25.47 9.02
CA TYR A 46 -3.03 -24.57 7.88
C TYR A 46 -1.88 -23.56 8.02
N CYS A 47 -1.49 -23.24 9.25
CA CYS A 47 -0.34 -22.41 9.56
C CYS A 47 0.90 -23.29 9.74
N ARG A 48 1.64 -23.56 8.64
CA ARG A 48 2.92 -24.30 8.72
C ARG A 48 3.87 -23.67 9.74
N ASN A 49 3.93 -22.33 9.76
CA ASN A 49 4.58 -21.51 10.77
C ASN A 49 4.02 -20.08 10.71
N MET A 50 4.38 -19.26 11.70
CA MET A 50 3.93 -17.86 11.78
C MET A 50 4.48 -16.98 10.65
N ASP A 51 5.67 -17.28 10.13
CA ASP A 51 6.25 -16.53 9.00
C ASP A 51 5.47 -16.75 7.70
N GLY A 52 5.02 -17.98 7.46
CA GLY A 52 4.16 -18.35 6.34
C GLY A 52 2.80 -17.67 6.44
N LEU A 53 2.17 -17.73 7.62
CA LEU A 53 0.92 -17.00 7.86
C LEU A 53 1.11 -15.49 7.65
N ARG A 54 2.20 -14.90 8.17
CA ARG A 54 2.50 -13.48 7.96
C ARG A 54 2.62 -13.15 6.47
N ALA A 55 3.27 -14.01 5.68
CA ALA A 55 3.39 -13.81 4.24
C ALA A 55 2.02 -13.86 3.54
N ASP A 56 1.16 -14.82 3.91
CA ASP A 56 -0.20 -14.92 3.38
C ASP A 56 -1.03 -13.67 3.75
N VAL A 57 -0.92 -13.18 4.99
CA VAL A 57 -1.59 -11.94 5.42
C VAL A 57 -1.07 -10.73 4.65
N VAL A 58 0.25 -10.61 4.44
CA VAL A 58 0.82 -9.53 3.62
C VAL A 58 0.27 -9.57 2.18
N GLU A 59 0.15 -10.75 1.58
CA GLU A 59 -0.43 -10.89 0.24
C GLU A 59 -1.89 -10.45 0.21
N TYR A 60 -2.67 -10.89 1.20
CA TYR A 60 -4.06 -10.47 1.38
C TYR A 60 -4.17 -8.95 1.54
N THR A 61 -3.33 -8.36 2.40
CA THR A 61 -3.26 -6.91 2.61
C THR A 61 -2.92 -6.18 1.31
N GLY A 62 -2.01 -6.72 0.48
CA GLY A 62 -1.69 -6.14 -0.82
C GLY A 62 -2.90 -6.04 -1.75
N LYS A 63 -3.72 -7.10 -1.82
CA LYS A 63 -4.97 -7.10 -2.61
C LYS A 63 -5.95 -6.06 -2.09
N PHE A 64 -6.17 -6.03 -0.78
CA PHE A 64 -7.01 -5.02 -0.13
C PHE A 64 -6.53 -3.59 -0.43
N ILE A 65 -5.23 -3.32 -0.32
CA ILE A 65 -4.66 -2.00 -0.60
C ILE A 65 -4.87 -1.62 -2.07
N GLN A 66 -4.62 -2.56 -3.00
CA GLN A 66 -4.81 -2.31 -4.42
C GLN A 66 -6.26 -1.93 -4.72
N GLU A 67 -7.23 -2.67 -4.18
CA GLU A 67 -8.66 -2.37 -4.30
C GLU A 67 -8.97 -0.99 -3.71
N TYR A 68 -8.57 -0.76 -2.45
CA TYR A 68 -8.79 0.50 -1.73
C TYR A 68 -8.29 1.73 -2.52
N ILE A 69 -7.06 1.66 -3.05
CA ILE A 69 -6.47 2.75 -3.82
C ILE A 69 -7.19 2.90 -5.16
N SER A 70 -7.42 1.81 -5.89
CA SER A 70 -8.01 1.86 -7.25
C SER A 70 -9.41 2.49 -7.30
N GLU A 71 -10.23 2.30 -6.27
CA GLU A 71 -11.55 2.91 -6.14
C GLU A 71 -11.51 4.44 -5.95
N ARG A 72 -10.35 4.98 -5.56
CA ARG A 72 -10.15 6.39 -5.18
C ARG A 72 -9.27 7.16 -6.16
N ILE A 73 -8.78 6.50 -7.21
CA ILE A 73 -7.99 7.16 -8.27
C ILE A 73 -8.94 7.93 -9.18
N ASP A 74 -8.59 9.19 -9.42
CA ASP A 74 -9.22 10.03 -10.42
C ASP A 74 -8.20 10.30 -11.53
N SER A 75 -8.54 9.88 -12.75
CA SER A 75 -7.68 10.07 -13.91
C SER A 75 -7.42 11.56 -14.21
N SER A 76 -8.33 12.48 -13.87
CA SER A 76 -8.16 13.91 -14.11
C SER A 76 -7.10 14.55 -13.20
N CYS A 77 -6.91 14.02 -11.99
CA CYS A 77 -5.92 14.48 -11.00
C CYS A 77 -5.12 13.30 -10.44
N LEU A 78 -4.45 12.55 -11.32
CA LEU A 78 -3.81 11.27 -11.00
C LEU A 78 -2.87 11.33 -9.78
N PHE A 79 -1.93 12.27 -9.72
CA PHE A 79 -0.96 12.35 -8.62
C PHE A 79 -1.61 12.73 -7.28
N GLU A 80 -2.53 13.70 -7.32
CA GLU A 80 -3.27 14.17 -6.15
C GLU A 80 -4.17 13.06 -5.60
N SER A 81 -4.94 12.39 -6.48
CA SER A 81 -5.87 11.33 -6.08
C SER A 81 -5.16 10.10 -5.52
N VAL A 82 -4.04 9.68 -6.13
CA VAL A 82 -3.20 8.61 -5.59
C VAL A 82 -2.61 9.01 -4.23
N GLY A 83 -2.02 10.20 -4.12
CA GLY A 83 -1.46 10.71 -2.86
C GLY A 83 -2.50 10.76 -1.74
N ARG A 84 -3.69 11.29 -2.03
CA ARG A 84 -4.83 11.32 -1.11
C ARG A 84 -5.29 9.92 -0.69
N ALA A 85 -5.37 8.99 -1.64
CA ALA A 85 -5.78 7.62 -1.34
C ALA A 85 -4.79 6.92 -0.41
N HIS A 86 -3.48 7.09 -0.63
CA HIS A 86 -2.45 6.56 0.28
C HIS A 86 -2.50 7.22 1.66
N ALA A 87 -2.72 8.53 1.74
CA ALA A 87 -2.84 9.26 3.00
C ALA A 87 -4.06 8.80 3.82
N LEU A 88 -5.21 8.60 3.15
CA LEU A 88 -6.41 8.06 3.79
C LEU A 88 -6.21 6.63 4.27
N LEU A 89 -5.63 5.76 3.44
CA LEU A 89 -5.31 4.39 3.82
C LEU A 89 -4.37 4.35 5.04
N ALA A 90 -3.34 5.19 5.06
CA ALA A 90 -2.41 5.27 6.18
C ALA A 90 -3.11 5.68 7.49
N LYS A 91 -4.09 6.57 7.41
CA LYS A 91 -4.86 7.06 8.55
C LYS A 91 -5.90 6.05 9.04
N GLU A 92 -6.66 5.46 8.12
CA GLU A 92 -7.73 4.51 8.43
C GLU A 92 -7.19 3.13 8.80
N GLU A 93 -6.08 2.72 8.17
CA GLU A 93 -5.52 1.37 8.25
C GLU A 93 -4.04 1.36 8.66
N PRO A 94 -3.62 2.05 9.73
CA PRO A 94 -2.21 2.28 10.04
C PRO A 94 -1.44 0.97 10.29
N HIS A 95 -2.09 -0.03 10.89
CA HIS A 95 -1.48 -1.34 11.10
C HIS A 95 -1.21 -2.10 9.80
N LEU A 96 -2.18 -2.08 8.87
CA LEU A 96 -2.04 -2.73 7.56
C LEU A 96 -1.05 -1.98 6.67
N TYR A 97 -1.08 -0.64 6.71
CA TYR A 97 -0.15 0.21 5.97
C TYR A 97 1.30 -0.11 6.38
N ARG A 98 1.59 -0.12 7.68
CA ARG A 98 2.92 -0.49 8.20
C ARG A 98 3.28 -1.93 7.86
N LEU A 99 2.35 -2.88 8.01
CA LEU A 99 2.58 -4.28 7.68
C LEU A 99 3.00 -4.46 6.23
N TYR A 100 2.33 -3.77 5.30
CA TYR A 100 2.61 -3.88 3.89
C TYR A 100 3.87 -3.09 3.50
N PHE A 101 3.91 -1.78 3.72
CA PHE A 101 4.96 -0.92 3.16
C PHE A 101 6.31 -1.03 3.88
N LEU A 102 6.37 -1.38 5.17
CA LEU A 102 7.64 -1.58 5.89
C LEU A 102 8.19 -3.01 5.84
N ARG A 103 7.50 -3.92 5.14
CA ARG A 103 7.99 -5.30 5.07
C ARG A 103 9.32 -5.36 4.33
N LYS A 104 10.19 -6.27 4.77
CA LYS A 104 11.32 -6.69 3.95
C LYS A 104 10.81 -7.37 2.69
N ARG A 105 11.13 -6.79 1.52
CA ARG A 105 10.85 -7.39 0.22
C ARG A 105 11.81 -8.57 -0.02
N LYS A 106 11.29 -9.67 -0.55
CA LYS A 106 12.10 -10.87 -0.87
C LYS A 106 12.71 -10.81 -2.28
N ARG A 107 12.09 -10.05 -3.20
CA ARG A 107 12.43 -10.03 -4.62
C ARG A 107 12.96 -8.68 -5.11
N ALA A 108 12.64 -7.58 -4.42
CA ALA A 108 13.16 -6.26 -4.74
C ALA A 108 14.44 -5.94 -3.94
N HIS A 109 15.51 -5.63 -4.66
CA HIS A 109 16.83 -5.25 -4.18
C HIS A 109 17.25 -3.85 -4.65
N SER A 110 16.42 -3.18 -5.44
CA SER A 110 16.63 -1.83 -5.96
C SER A 110 15.37 -0.98 -5.90
N LEU A 111 15.52 0.35 -5.96
CA LEU A 111 14.39 1.28 -6.09
C LEU A 111 13.62 1.07 -7.39
N GLU A 112 14.25 0.51 -8.42
CA GLU A 112 13.60 0.23 -9.69
C GLU A 112 12.64 -0.96 -9.59
N GLU A 113 13.05 -2.03 -8.92
CA GLU A 113 12.18 -3.19 -8.68
C GLU A 113 11.01 -2.82 -7.77
N ILE A 114 11.23 -1.97 -6.75
CA ILE A 114 10.14 -1.44 -5.92
C ILE A 114 9.14 -0.64 -6.78
N TYR A 115 9.65 0.22 -7.66
CA TYR A 115 8.78 0.99 -8.56
C TYR A 115 7.93 0.07 -9.45
N GLN A 116 8.52 -1.01 -10.00
CA GLN A 116 7.80 -1.98 -10.82
C GLN A 116 6.78 -2.80 -10.00
N GLU A 117 7.10 -3.16 -8.76
CA GLU A 117 6.18 -3.89 -7.88
C GLU A 117 4.97 -3.04 -7.45
N GLU A 118 5.16 -1.72 -7.26
CA GLU A 118 4.16 -0.83 -6.64
C GLU A 118 3.38 0.03 -7.65
N THR A 119 3.78 0.03 -8.92
CA THR A 119 3.12 0.85 -9.95
C THR A 119 2.53 0.01 -11.07
N ASN A 120 1.50 0.55 -11.70
CA ASN A 120 0.89 -0.04 -12.88
C ASN A 120 1.45 0.64 -14.14
N PRO A 121 1.97 -0.10 -15.13
CA PRO A 121 2.47 0.45 -16.39
C PRO A 121 1.49 1.41 -17.09
N LYS A 122 0.18 1.16 -16.98
CA LYS A 122 -0.86 2.04 -17.56
C LYS A 122 -0.83 3.46 -16.98
N VAL A 123 -0.42 3.60 -15.72
CA VAL A 123 -0.27 4.90 -15.06
C VAL A 123 0.85 5.70 -15.71
N LEU A 124 1.94 5.04 -16.12
CA LEU A 124 3.03 5.70 -16.85
C LEU A 124 2.57 6.19 -18.23
N GLU A 125 1.79 5.37 -18.94
CA GLU A 125 1.18 5.75 -20.22
C GLU A 125 0.28 6.99 -20.06
N ASP A 126 -0.58 7.00 -19.03
CA ASP A 126 -1.45 8.14 -18.71
C ASP A 126 -0.67 9.43 -18.42
N ILE A 127 0.42 9.34 -17.64
CA ILE A 127 1.27 10.50 -17.30
C ILE A 127 1.93 11.05 -18.57
N THR A 128 2.48 10.16 -19.39
CA THR A 128 3.15 10.49 -20.67
C THR A 128 2.18 11.26 -21.57
N GLN A 129 0.97 10.75 -21.75
CA GLN A 129 -0.06 11.38 -22.59
C GLN A 129 -0.56 12.72 -22.03
N LYS A 130 -0.88 12.78 -20.74
CA LYS A 130 -1.45 13.99 -20.11
C LYS A 130 -0.46 15.15 -20.04
N LEU A 131 0.81 14.84 -19.79
CA LEU A 131 1.84 15.86 -19.60
C LEU A 131 2.63 16.14 -20.88
N GLY A 132 2.44 15.34 -21.94
CA GLY A 132 3.22 15.45 -23.18
C GLY A 132 4.73 15.27 -22.95
N MET A 133 5.09 14.45 -21.96
CA MET A 133 6.47 14.19 -21.54
C MET A 133 6.99 12.92 -22.19
N GLU A 134 8.29 12.88 -22.48
CA GLU A 134 8.95 11.63 -22.88
C GLU A 134 8.90 10.59 -21.74
N GLU A 135 8.78 9.30 -22.09
CA GLU A 135 8.55 8.20 -21.15
C GLU A 135 9.58 8.17 -20.01
N ASP A 136 10.88 8.35 -20.32
CA ASP A 136 11.96 8.37 -19.33
C ASP A 136 11.79 9.47 -18.28
N ARG A 137 11.23 10.62 -18.66
CA ARG A 137 10.99 11.74 -17.74
C ARG A 137 9.68 11.56 -16.98
N ALA A 138 8.63 11.10 -17.65
CA ALA A 138 7.38 10.72 -17.00
C ALA A 138 7.63 9.67 -15.90
N LYS A 139 8.49 8.68 -16.18
CA LYS A 139 8.90 7.65 -15.24
C LYS A 139 9.66 8.22 -14.04
N LYS A 140 10.59 9.16 -14.26
CA LYS A 140 11.30 9.86 -13.18
C LYS A 140 10.34 10.65 -12.30
N LEU A 141 9.45 11.45 -12.89
CA LEU A 141 8.42 12.21 -12.16
C LEU A 141 7.55 11.26 -11.33
N HIS A 142 7.05 10.20 -11.94
CA HIS A 142 6.22 9.21 -11.26
C HIS A 142 6.95 8.57 -10.07
N LYS A 143 8.20 8.17 -10.26
CA LYS A 143 9.02 7.58 -9.20
C LYS A 143 9.26 8.54 -8.04
N HIS A 144 9.52 9.83 -8.32
CA HIS A 144 9.66 10.85 -7.27
C HIS A 144 8.36 11.03 -6.48
N MET A 145 7.22 11.15 -7.16
CA MET A 145 5.92 11.28 -6.50
C MET A 145 5.53 10.04 -5.70
N MET A 146 5.82 8.84 -6.20
CA MET A 146 5.60 7.60 -5.47
C MET A 146 6.36 7.59 -4.14
N ILE A 147 7.66 7.90 -4.16
CA ILE A 147 8.49 7.92 -2.96
C ILE A 147 8.00 8.98 -1.97
N TYR A 148 7.67 10.18 -2.47
CA TYR A 148 7.19 11.28 -1.64
C TYR A 148 5.86 10.94 -0.96
N ASN A 149 4.88 10.45 -1.71
CA ASN A 149 3.58 10.05 -1.18
C ASN A 149 3.67 8.89 -0.19
N ILE A 150 4.52 7.89 -0.46
CA ILE A 150 4.78 6.79 0.49
C ILE A 150 5.39 7.34 1.78
N GLY A 151 6.34 8.29 1.69
CA GLY A 151 6.97 8.93 2.83
C GLY A 151 5.97 9.69 3.71
N LEU A 152 5.16 10.56 3.12
CA LEU A 152 4.11 11.29 3.85
C LEU A 152 3.10 10.35 4.50
N SER A 153 2.64 9.35 3.75
CA SER A 153 1.67 8.37 4.23
C SER A 153 2.25 7.49 5.33
N PHE A 154 3.55 7.19 5.27
CA PHE A 154 4.21 6.46 6.35
C PHE A 154 4.25 7.28 7.65
N ILE A 155 4.55 8.58 7.55
CA ILE A 155 4.48 9.49 8.71
C ILE A 155 3.05 9.50 9.25
N LEU A 156 2.04 9.66 8.40
CA LEU A 156 0.62 9.63 8.80
C LEU A 156 0.24 8.33 9.53
N ALA A 157 0.70 7.17 9.07
CA ALA A 157 0.47 5.89 9.72
C ALA A 157 1.12 5.76 11.11
N CYS A 158 1.98 6.71 11.50
CA CYS A 158 2.61 6.79 12.82
C CYS A 158 1.97 7.85 13.74
N LEU A 159 1.06 8.67 13.22
CA LEU A 159 0.39 9.73 13.97
C LEU A 159 -0.97 9.26 14.53
N GLY A 160 -1.53 10.04 15.46
CA GLY A 160 -2.84 9.77 16.06
C GLY A 160 -4.00 9.98 15.08
N GLU A 161 -5.17 9.40 15.37
CA GLU A 161 -6.37 9.47 14.51
C GLU A 161 -6.87 10.91 14.29
N GLU A 162 -6.60 11.80 15.25
CA GLU A 162 -6.91 13.23 15.21
C GLU A 162 -6.05 14.04 14.23
N THR A 163 -5.06 13.41 13.58
CA THR A 163 -4.14 14.10 12.67
C THR A 163 -4.88 14.76 11.51
N ASN A 164 -4.60 16.06 11.32
CA ASN A 164 -5.03 16.83 10.16
C ASN A 164 -4.14 16.49 8.96
N THR A 165 -4.76 16.01 7.87
CA THR A 165 -4.05 15.62 6.65
C THR A 165 -3.84 16.77 5.67
N GLU A 166 -4.32 17.99 5.97
CA GLU A 166 -4.32 19.11 5.01
C GLU A 166 -2.90 19.59 4.69
N GLU A 167 -2.03 19.68 5.70
CA GLU A 167 -0.61 19.99 5.49
C GLU A 167 0.06 18.98 4.56
N MET A 168 -0.26 17.70 4.70
CA MET A 168 0.29 16.64 3.84
C MET A 168 -0.17 16.78 2.39
N LYS A 169 -1.42 17.22 2.16
CA LYS A 169 -1.91 17.51 0.80
C LYS A 169 -1.18 18.70 0.18
N ILE A 170 -0.99 19.77 0.95
CA ILE A 170 -0.25 20.95 0.51
C ILE A 170 1.17 20.55 0.11
N MET A 171 1.88 19.83 0.99
CA MET A 171 3.22 19.31 0.74
C MET A 171 3.30 18.42 -0.50
N ALA A 172 2.32 17.52 -0.70
CA ALA A 172 2.26 16.66 -1.88
C ALA A 172 2.09 17.46 -3.19
N ASN A 173 1.25 18.50 -3.18
CA ASN A 173 1.04 19.36 -4.33
C ASN A 173 2.26 20.22 -4.63
N GLU A 174 2.87 20.84 -3.62
CA GLU A 174 4.10 21.62 -3.78
C GLU A 174 5.24 20.75 -4.36
N ALA A 175 5.39 19.52 -3.86
CA ALA A 175 6.36 18.57 -4.40
C ALA A 175 6.06 18.20 -5.85
N TYR A 176 4.79 17.97 -6.19
CA TYR A 176 4.37 17.67 -7.55
C TYR A 176 4.72 18.82 -8.51
N GLU A 177 4.34 20.06 -8.17
CA GLU A 177 4.64 21.24 -8.97
C GLU A 177 6.15 21.42 -9.17
N ALA A 178 6.93 21.29 -8.09
CA ALA A 178 8.38 21.41 -8.15
C ALA A 178 9.04 20.33 -9.01
N PHE A 179 8.62 19.06 -8.88
CA PHE A 179 9.15 17.97 -9.69
C PHE A 179 8.72 18.08 -11.14
N GLN A 180 7.47 18.44 -11.40
CA GLN A 180 6.95 18.61 -12.76
C GLN A 180 7.70 19.73 -13.48
N ALA A 181 7.84 20.91 -12.86
CA ALA A 181 8.56 22.05 -13.44
C ALA A 181 10.00 21.65 -13.83
N LYS A 182 10.72 20.98 -12.94
CA LYS A 182 12.09 20.48 -13.19
C LYS A 182 12.17 19.59 -14.42
N PHE A 183 11.24 18.64 -14.59
CA PHE A 183 11.30 17.71 -15.72
C PHE A 183 10.80 18.33 -17.03
N MET A 184 9.90 19.32 -16.97
CA MET A 184 9.47 20.11 -18.13
C MET A 184 10.57 21.04 -18.65
N GLU A 185 11.35 21.69 -17.78
CA GLU A 185 12.50 22.50 -18.18
C GLU A 185 13.54 21.66 -18.94
N MET A 186 13.81 20.45 -18.45
CA MET A 186 14.70 19.51 -19.13
C MET A 186 14.17 19.11 -20.50
N GLU A 187 12.83 18.97 -20.65
CA GLU A 187 12.15 18.67 -21.92
C GLU A 187 12.36 19.77 -22.95
N ALA A 188 12.16 21.03 -22.55
CA ALA A 188 12.39 22.19 -23.40
C ALA A 188 13.86 22.33 -23.83
N ALA A 189 14.82 22.03 -22.96
CA ALA A 189 16.25 22.13 -23.25
C ALA A 189 16.79 21.08 -24.26
N LYS A 190 16.00 20.07 -24.62
CA LYS A 190 16.37 19.01 -25.57
C LYS A 190 15.82 19.26 -26.99
N ARG A 191 14.92 20.24 -27.15
CA ARG A 191 14.33 20.68 -28.42
C ARG A 191 15.09 21.88 -28.97
#